data_AF-A0A2W2HTC9-F1
#
_entry.id   AF-A0A2W2HTC9-F1
#
_cell.length_a   1.000
_cell.length_b   1.000
_cell.length_c   1.000
_cell.angle_alpha   90.00
_cell.angle_beta   90.00
_cell.angle_gamma   90.00
#
_symmetry.space_group_name_H-M   'P 1'
#
loop_
_entity.id
_entity.type
_entity.pdbx_description
1 polymer ?
#
loop_
_entity_poly.entity_id
_entity_poly.type
_entity_poly.pdbx_seq_one_letter_code
_entity_poly.pdbx_strand_id
1 'polypeptide(L)'
;MPRRPDTPCSSCGKLLWSGTTSLPAGSLKCRPCRRAASKAPCTTCGLEFDAWTGGHRRRTCSSACEREARLRAITEARQAPRPLRACEDCLVAVATCGVVALCDRCRVVRKALRDLEHWRRKNRRRRLDLARVASEPYTLVEIAERDGFCCQICRDPVDMKLVWPKLWAPTIDHVVPVVAGGDDTPANVQLAHFVCNSRKGGRLELAS
;
A
#
# COMPACT_ATOMS: atom_id res chain seq x y z
N MET A 1 16.86 -10.09 -67.38
CA MET A 1 16.51 -8.65 -67.39
C MET A 1 16.48 -8.13 -65.97
N PRO A 2 17.02 -6.94 -65.67
CA PRO A 2 16.89 -6.36 -64.33
C PRO A 2 15.42 -6.09 -64.05
N ARG A 3 14.96 -6.59 -62.91
CA ARG A 3 13.59 -6.42 -62.42
C ARG A 3 13.34 -4.89 -62.24
N ARG A 4 12.12 -4.40 -62.42
CA ARG A 4 11.78 -2.97 -62.26
C ARG A 4 10.74 -2.79 -61.16
N PRO A 5 10.72 -1.64 -60.46
CA PRO A 5 9.62 -1.31 -59.54
C PRO A 5 8.29 -1.29 -60.28
N ASP A 6 7.29 -1.98 -59.75
CA ASP A 6 6.02 -2.26 -60.42
C ASP A 6 4.79 -1.94 -59.56
N THR A 7 4.98 -1.69 -58.26
CA THR A 7 3.88 -1.54 -57.30
C THR A 7 3.82 -0.11 -56.76
N PRO A 8 2.76 0.67 -57.01
CA PRO A 8 2.66 2.04 -56.54
C PRO A 8 2.44 2.12 -55.03
N CYS A 9 3.10 3.08 -54.38
CA CYS A 9 2.85 3.47 -53.00
C CYS A 9 1.40 3.97 -52.85
N SER A 10 0.65 3.42 -51.89
CA SER A 10 -0.75 3.78 -51.67
C SER A 10 -1.00 5.20 -51.13
N SER A 11 0.05 5.97 -50.82
CA SER A 11 -0.08 7.35 -50.34
C SER A 11 0.52 8.40 -51.27
N CYS A 12 1.54 8.06 -52.07
CA CYS A 12 2.21 9.04 -52.93
C CYS A 12 2.42 8.56 -54.38
N GLY A 13 1.95 7.37 -54.73
CA GLY A 13 2.07 6.82 -56.10
C GLY A 13 3.47 6.36 -56.51
N LYS A 14 4.53 6.68 -55.75
CA LYS A 14 5.91 6.25 -56.04
C LYS A 14 6.00 4.73 -56.21
N LEU A 15 6.58 4.27 -57.32
CA LEU A 15 6.79 2.84 -57.58
C LEU A 15 7.79 2.23 -56.59
N LEU A 16 7.42 1.07 -56.04
CA LEU A 16 8.15 0.31 -55.05
C LEU A 16 8.47 -1.09 -55.59
N TRP A 17 9.51 -1.68 -55.03
CA TRP A 17 9.81 -3.09 -55.22
C TRP A 17 8.89 -3.91 -54.32
N SER A 18 8.13 -4.85 -54.90
CA SER A 18 7.33 -5.81 -54.15
C SER A 18 7.79 -7.25 -54.42
N GLY A 19 7.56 -8.11 -53.44
CA GLY A 19 7.82 -9.55 -53.50
C GLY A 19 6.67 -10.33 -52.87
N THR A 20 6.76 -11.65 -52.84
CA THR A 20 5.71 -12.55 -52.33
C THR A 20 5.33 -12.32 -50.86
N THR A 21 6.23 -11.75 -50.06
CA THR A 21 6.00 -11.40 -48.65
C THR A 21 5.57 -9.95 -48.43
N SER A 22 5.41 -9.17 -49.51
CA SER A 22 4.96 -7.77 -49.41
C SER A 22 3.47 -7.67 -49.15
N LEU A 23 3.04 -6.55 -48.56
CA LEU A 23 1.61 -6.23 -48.45
C LEU A 23 0.96 -6.16 -49.84
N PRO A 24 -0.35 -6.47 -49.95
CA PRO A 24 -1.07 -6.39 -51.21
C PRO A 24 -0.95 -5.01 -51.89
N ALA A 25 -1.03 -5.00 -53.21
CA ALA A 25 -1.15 -3.78 -54.00
C ALA A 25 -2.34 -2.94 -53.48
N GLY A 26 -2.11 -1.63 -53.27
CA GLY A 26 -3.08 -0.72 -52.64
C GLY A 26 -2.90 -0.51 -51.12
N SER A 27 -2.20 -1.40 -50.42
CA SER A 27 -1.87 -1.25 -48.99
C SER A 27 -0.39 -0.92 -48.74
N LEU A 28 0.46 -1.14 -49.74
CA LEU A 28 1.90 -0.93 -49.64
C LEU A 28 2.25 0.57 -49.57
N LYS A 29 2.87 1.00 -48.47
CA LYS A 29 3.37 2.38 -48.29
C LYS A 29 4.89 2.43 -48.31
N CYS A 30 5.43 3.43 -49.00
CA CYS A 30 6.87 3.70 -49.05
C CYS A 30 7.40 4.14 -47.68
N ARG A 31 8.71 3.97 -47.43
CA ARG A 31 9.33 4.35 -46.14
C ARG A 31 9.08 5.82 -45.74
N PRO A 32 9.18 6.82 -46.64
CA PRO A 32 8.79 8.20 -46.35
C PRO A 32 7.32 8.35 -45.92
N CYS A 33 6.37 7.78 -46.67
CA CYS A 33 4.95 7.86 -46.31
C CYS A 33 4.62 7.14 -45.00
N ARG A 34 5.31 6.03 -44.68
CA ARG A 34 5.18 5.37 -43.37
C ARG A 34 5.72 6.23 -42.23
N ARG A 35 6.85 6.93 -42.43
CA ARG A 35 7.42 7.87 -41.44
C ARG A 35 6.55 9.12 -41.27
N ALA A 36 5.97 9.65 -42.35
CA ALA A 36 5.02 10.75 -42.25
C ALA A 36 3.77 10.32 -41.47
N ALA A 37 3.24 9.13 -41.76
CA ALA A 37 2.07 8.59 -41.05
C ALA A 37 2.35 8.22 -39.58
N SER A 38 3.61 8.09 -39.15
CA SER A 38 3.94 7.88 -37.74
C SER A 38 3.94 9.17 -36.91
N LYS A 39 3.88 10.35 -37.53
CA LYS A 39 3.78 11.62 -36.82
C LYS A 39 2.37 11.79 -36.24
N ALA A 40 2.27 12.19 -34.98
CA ALA A 40 1.02 12.56 -34.33
C ALA A 40 1.26 13.62 -33.24
N PRO A 41 0.26 14.45 -32.91
CA PRO A 41 0.36 15.39 -31.81
C PRO A 41 0.33 14.65 -30.46
N CYS A 42 1.14 15.12 -29.52
CA CYS A 42 1.11 14.63 -28.14
C CYS A 42 -0.20 15.03 -27.46
N THR A 43 -0.89 14.07 -26.82
CA THR A 43 -2.15 14.34 -26.12
C THR A 43 -1.99 15.21 -24.87
N THR A 44 -0.76 15.47 -24.42
CA THR A 44 -0.45 16.28 -23.23
C THR A 44 0.00 17.69 -23.59
N CYS A 45 0.98 17.83 -24.48
CA CYS A 45 1.59 19.13 -24.83
C CYS A 45 1.31 19.60 -26.26
N GLY A 46 0.63 18.80 -27.10
CA GLY A 46 0.30 19.13 -28.49
C GLY A 46 1.45 19.00 -29.50
N LEU A 47 2.70 18.86 -29.04
CA LEU A 47 3.87 18.75 -29.94
C LEU A 47 3.76 17.53 -30.87
N GLU A 48 4.05 17.73 -32.16
CA GLU A 48 4.15 16.65 -33.12
C GLU A 48 5.40 15.79 -32.87
N PHE A 49 5.22 14.47 -32.81
CA PHE A 49 6.30 13.53 -32.53
C PHE A 49 6.11 12.20 -33.28
N ASP A 50 7.15 11.37 -33.36
CA ASP A 50 7.05 10.00 -33.88
C ASP A 50 6.30 9.11 -32.88
N ALA A 51 5.00 8.96 -33.11
CA ALA A 51 4.11 8.15 -32.29
C ALA A 51 4.34 6.65 -32.44
N TRP A 52 4.93 6.18 -33.55
CA TRP A 52 5.20 4.77 -33.75
C TRP A 52 6.63 4.40 -33.34
N THR A 53 6.78 3.69 -32.22
CA THR A 53 8.09 3.22 -31.72
C THR A 53 7.95 1.87 -31.05
N GLY A 54 8.89 0.94 -31.27
CA GLY A 54 8.87 -0.36 -30.61
C GLY A 54 7.60 -1.19 -30.88
N GLY A 55 7.04 -1.09 -32.09
CA GLY A 55 5.88 -1.87 -32.52
C GLY A 55 4.51 -1.39 -32.01
N HIS A 56 4.44 -0.29 -31.27
CA HIS A 56 3.19 0.27 -30.76
C HIS A 56 3.10 1.78 -30.99
N ARG A 57 1.86 2.29 -30.98
CA ARG A 57 1.56 3.71 -31.14
C ARG A 57 1.42 4.39 -29.77
N ARG A 58 2.36 5.27 -29.43
CA ARG A 58 2.34 6.11 -28.24
C ARG A 58 1.42 7.31 -28.41
N ARG A 59 0.87 7.80 -27.30
CA ARG A 59 0.00 8.99 -27.25
C ARG A 59 0.74 10.25 -26.78
N THR A 60 1.89 10.08 -26.13
CA THR A 60 2.69 11.15 -25.54
C THR A 60 4.11 11.15 -26.07
N CYS A 61 4.72 12.34 -26.19
CA CYS A 61 6.03 12.52 -26.80
C CYS A 61 7.21 12.13 -25.89
N SER A 62 7.01 12.13 -24.57
CA SER A 62 8.05 11.90 -23.57
C SER A 62 7.49 11.21 -22.33
N SER A 63 8.38 10.65 -21.50
CA SER A 63 8.04 10.12 -20.18
C SER A 63 7.46 11.17 -19.25
N ALA A 64 7.85 12.44 -19.41
CA ALA A 64 7.28 13.57 -18.68
C ALA A 64 5.81 13.79 -19.06
N CYS A 65 5.51 13.86 -20.36
CA CYS A 65 4.13 14.00 -20.85
C CYS A 65 3.26 12.78 -20.54
N GLU A 66 3.85 11.58 -20.54
CA GLU A 66 3.17 10.35 -20.11
C GLU A 66 2.81 10.40 -18.61
N ARG A 67 3.76 10.78 -17.76
CA ARG A 67 3.52 10.96 -16.32
C ARG A 67 2.44 12.00 -16.07
N GLU A 68 2.48 13.12 -16.78
CA GLU A 68 1.46 14.16 -16.65
C GLU A 68 0.08 13.67 -17.10
N ALA A 69 -0.03 13.00 -18.25
CA ALA A 69 -1.29 12.41 -18.71
C ALA A 69 -1.85 11.41 -17.68
N ARG A 70 -0.98 10.59 -17.08
CA ARG A 70 -1.36 9.65 -16.02
C ARG A 70 -1.87 10.38 -14.78
N LEU A 71 -1.20 11.45 -14.34
CA LEU A 71 -1.62 12.24 -13.18
C LEU A 71 -2.94 12.97 -13.42
N ARG A 72 -3.16 13.49 -14.62
CA ARG A 72 -4.45 14.07 -15.04
C ARG A 72 -5.55 13.03 -14.96
N ALA A 73 -5.35 11.84 -15.55
CA ALA A 73 -6.32 10.75 -15.51
C ALA A 73 -6.65 10.30 -14.07
N ILE A 74 -5.66 10.25 -13.18
CA ILE A 74 -5.88 9.94 -11.75
C ILE A 74 -6.72 11.04 -11.09
N THR A 75 -6.42 12.31 -11.36
CA THR A 75 -7.15 13.46 -10.81
C THR A 75 -8.61 13.47 -11.28
N GLU A 76 -8.82 13.28 -12.58
CA GLU A 76 -10.15 13.17 -13.18
C GLU A 76 -10.94 12.00 -12.59
N ALA A 77 -10.34 10.82 -12.47
CA ALA A 77 -10.98 9.65 -11.86
C ALA A 77 -11.34 9.89 -10.38
N ARG A 78 -10.57 10.71 -9.64
CA ARG A 78 -10.90 11.09 -8.25
C ARG A 78 -12.06 12.07 -8.17
N GLN A 79 -12.20 12.96 -9.15
CA GLN A 79 -13.27 13.97 -9.22
C GLN A 79 -14.55 13.43 -9.83
N ALA A 80 -14.48 12.38 -10.65
CA ALA A 80 -15.63 11.76 -11.29
C ALA A 80 -16.66 11.28 -10.24
N PRO A 81 -17.97 11.46 -10.49
CA PRO A 81 -19.01 10.97 -9.60
C PRO A 81 -18.89 9.45 -9.49
N ARG A 82 -18.88 8.95 -8.26
CA ARG A 82 -18.76 7.52 -8.00
C ARG A 82 -20.09 6.84 -8.31
N PRO A 83 -20.09 5.70 -9.03
CA PRO A 83 -21.32 4.95 -9.23
C PRO A 83 -21.85 4.47 -7.87
N LEU A 84 -23.17 4.62 -7.68
CA LEU A 84 -23.85 4.06 -6.52
C LEU A 84 -23.84 2.53 -6.62
N ARG A 85 -23.39 1.89 -5.55
CA ARG A 85 -23.42 0.43 -5.39
C ARG A 85 -24.21 0.08 -4.16
N ALA A 86 -24.94 -1.04 -4.18
CA ALA A 86 -25.63 -1.54 -3.00
C ALA A 86 -24.60 -1.99 -1.95
N CYS A 87 -24.80 -1.60 -0.69
CA CYS A 87 -24.02 -2.10 0.44
C CYS A 87 -24.18 -3.62 0.56
N GLU A 88 -23.09 -4.38 0.66
CA GLU A 88 -23.15 -5.85 0.77
C GLU A 88 -23.94 -6.33 2.00
N ASP A 89 -23.87 -5.60 3.12
CA ASP A 89 -24.47 -6.05 4.39
C ASP A 89 -25.91 -5.57 4.57
N CYS A 90 -26.28 -4.42 4.01
CA CYS A 90 -27.60 -3.80 4.26
C CYS A 90 -28.28 -3.21 3.02
N LEU A 91 -27.73 -3.44 1.83
CA LEU A 91 -28.27 -3.08 0.50
C LEU A 91 -28.49 -1.59 0.21
N VAL A 92 -28.28 -0.69 1.17
CA VAL A 92 -28.33 0.77 0.97
C VAL A 92 -27.36 1.20 -0.13
N ALA A 93 -27.83 2.05 -1.04
CA ALA A 93 -27.02 2.61 -2.12
C ALA A 93 -25.94 3.55 -1.56
N VAL A 94 -24.67 3.30 -1.89
CA VAL A 94 -23.52 4.06 -1.40
C VAL A 94 -22.52 4.39 -2.50
N ALA A 95 -21.97 5.60 -2.43
CA ALA A 95 -20.94 6.11 -3.33
C ALA A 95 -19.53 5.78 -2.81
N THR A 96 -19.10 4.52 -2.98
CA THR A 96 -17.81 4.04 -2.46
C THR A 96 -16.83 3.65 -3.55
N CYS A 97 -15.53 3.76 -3.28
CA CYS A 97 -14.44 3.36 -4.18
C CYS A 97 -13.70 2.10 -3.69
N GLY A 98 -14.20 1.44 -2.64
CA GLY A 98 -13.63 0.19 -2.15
C GLY A 98 -13.91 -0.98 -3.10
N VAL A 99 -13.08 -2.02 -3.03
CA VAL A 99 -13.37 -3.33 -3.67
C VAL A 99 -14.73 -3.84 -3.19
N VAL A 100 -14.97 -3.69 -1.89
CA VAL A 100 -16.19 -4.06 -1.18
C VAL A 100 -17.08 -2.82 -1.01
N ALA A 101 -18.36 -2.93 -1.37
CA ALA A 101 -19.32 -1.85 -1.20
C ALA A 101 -19.95 -1.89 0.19
N LEU A 102 -19.58 -0.96 1.08
CA LEU A 102 -20.14 -0.85 2.44
C LEU A 102 -20.50 0.59 2.77
N CYS A 103 -21.65 0.78 3.40
CA CYS A 103 -21.98 2.03 4.08
C CYS A 103 -21.12 2.22 5.34
N ASP A 104 -21.06 3.46 5.84
CA ASP A 104 -20.19 3.79 6.98
C ASP A 104 -20.53 2.97 8.23
N ARG A 105 -21.83 2.77 8.50
CA ARG A 105 -22.29 1.92 9.60
C ARG A 105 -21.78 0.49 9.47
N CYS A 106 -22.03 -0.17 8.34
CA CYS A 106 -21.60 -1.56 8.13
C CYS A 106 -20.07 -1.68 8.09
N ARG A 107 -19.36 -0.66 7.59
CA ARG A 107 -17.89 -0.59 7.64
C ARG A 107 -17.38 -0.55 9.09
N VAL A 108 -17.98 0.25 9.95
CA VAL A 108 -17.61 0.33 11.37
C VAL A 108 -17.89 -1.00 12.07
N VAL A 109 -19.06 -1.62 11.83
CA VAL A 109 -19.40 -2.93 12.39
C VAL A 109 -18.41 -4.00 11.93
N ARG A 110 -18.16 -4.12 10.62
CA ARG A 110 -17.24 -5.11 10.07
C ARG A 110 -15.81 -4.89 10.58
N LYS A 111 -15.39 -3.63 10.80
CA LYS A 111 -14.11 -3.30 11.44
C LYS A 111 -14.09 -3.76 12.89
N ALA A 112 -15.11 -3.45 13.68
CA ALA A 112 -15.19 -3.85 15.09
C ALA A 112 -15.15 -5.38 15.26
N LEU A 113 -15.84 -6.13 14.39
CA LEU A 113 -15.80 -7.59 14.38
C LEU A 113 -14.39 -8.13 14.09
N ARG A 114 -13.72 -7.59 13.07
CA ARG A 114 -12.32 -7.97 12.76
C ARG A 114 -11.36 -7.62 13.89
N ASP A 115 -11.50 -6.44 14.48
CA ASP A 115 -10.65 -6.00 15.60
C ASP A 115 -10.86 -6.91 16.81
N LEU A 116 -12.11 -7.25 17.13
CA LEU A 116 -12.45 -8.19 18.21
C LEU A 116 -11.81 -9.56 17.99
N GLU A 117 -11.91 -10.11 16.78
CA GLU A 117 -11.27 -11.39 16.44
C GLU A 117 -9.74 -11.31 16.54
N HIS A 118 -9.15 -10.23 16.02
CA HIS A 118 -7.71 -9.97 16.12
C HIS A 118 -7.24 -9.97 17.59
N TRP A 119 -7.93 -9.22 18.45
CA TRP A 119 -7.60 -9.15 19.88
C TRP A 119 -7.85 -10.48 20.61
N ARG A 120 -8.91 -11.22 20.28
CA ARG A 120 -9.16 -12.57 20.80
C ARG A 120 -8.02 -13.53 20.46
N ARG A 121 -7.57 -13.53 19.20
CA ARG A 121 -6.43 -14.35 18.75
C ARG A 121 -5.14 -13.96 19.46
N LYS A 122 -4.86 -12.66 19.56
CA LYS A 122 -3.68 -12.12 20.26
C LYS A 122 -3.67 -12.49 21.74
N ASN A 123 -4.80 -12.30 22.44
CA ASN A 123 -4.92 -12.64 23.86
C ASN A 123 -4.82 -14.16 24.10
N ARG A 124 -5.41 -14.99 23.22
CA ARG A 124 -5.24 -16.45 23.28
C ARG A 124 -3.77 -16.84 23.16
N ARG A 125 -3.04 -16.27 22.20
CA ARG A 125 -1.62 -16.55 22.02
C ARG A 125 -0.81 -16.14 23.26
N ARG A 126 -1.03 -14.92 23.77
CA ARG A 126 -0.38 -14.44 24.99
C ARG A 126 -0.62 -15.36 26.19
N ARG A 127 -1.84 -15.87 26.38
CA ARG A 127 -2.16 -16.84 27.46
C ARG A 127 -1.37 -18.15 27.30
N LEU A 128 -1.27 -18.67 26.08
CA LEU A 128 -0.50 -19.88 25.81
C LEU A 128 1.01 -19.68 26.02
N ASP A 129 1.52 -18.50 25.65
CA ASP A 129 2.93 -18.16 25.86
C ASP A 129 3.23 -18.00 27.35
N LEU A 130 2.35 -17.33 28.11
CA LEU A 130 2.47 -17.21 29.57
C LEU A 130 2.36 -18.56 30.29
N ALA A 131 1.52 -19.47 29.82
CA ALA A 131 1.36 -20.81 30.40
C ALA A 131 2.61 -21.71 30.24
N ARG A 132 3.60 -21.29 29.46
CA ARG A 132 4.84 -22.04 29.19
C ARG A 132 6.05 -21.56 29.98
N VAL A 133 5.92 -20.42 30.66
CA VAL A 133 7.03 -19.79 31.39
C VAL A 133 6.78 -19.86 32.89
N ALA A 134 7.85 -19.71 33.68
CA ALA A 134 7.67 -19.60 35.12
C ALA A 134 6.86 -18.33 35.43
N SER A 135 5.94 -18.42 36.39
CA SER A 135 5.10 -17.29 36.80
C SER A 135 5.05 -17.21 38.32
N GLU A 136 5.33 -16.03 38.84
CA GLU A 136 5.22 -15.69 40.26
C GLU A 136 4.23 -14.52 40.39
N PRO A 137 3.33 -14.55 41.37
CA PRO A 137 2.34 -13.48 41.54
C PRO A 137 3.03 -12.18 41.98
N TYR A 138 2.62 -11.07 41.39
CA TYR A 138 3.01 -9.72 41.78
C TYR A 138 1.88 -8.73 41.49
N THR A 139 1.90 -7.59 42.16
CA THR A 139 1.00 -6.47 41.91
C THR A 139 1.73 -5.33 41.21
N LEU A 140 0.96 -4.50 40.50
CA LEU A 140 1.51 -3.31 39.85
C LEU A 140 2.13 -2.34 40.87
N VAL A 141 1.58 -2.28 42.09
CA VAL A 141 2.06 -1.40 43.15
C VAL A 141 3.39 -1.89 43.70
N GLU A 142 3.55 -3.19 43.96
CA GLU A 142 4.82 -3.77 44.42
C GLU A 142 5.96 -3.51 43.44
N ILE A 143 5.72 -3.70 42.13
CA ILE A 143 6.71 -3.40 41.09
C ILE A 143 6.99 -1.90 41.01
N ALA A 144 5.97 -1.05 41.16
CA ALA A 144 6.15 0.38 41.14
C ALA A 144 6.96 0.91 42.33
N GLU A 145 6.73 0.38 43.53
CA GLU A 145 7.49 0.73 44.74
C GLU A 145 8.95 0.32 44.60
N ARG A 146 9.21 -0.90 44.12
CA ARG A 146 10.57 -1.38 43.83
C ARG A 146 11.29 -0.48 42.82
N ASP A 147 10.58 -0.04 41.79
CA ASP A 147 11.12 0.77 40.70
C ASP A 147 11.11 2.29 41.01
N GLY A 148 10.78 2.67 42.25
CA GLY A 148 10.76 4.07 42.69
C GLY A 148 9.76 4.94 41.95
N PHE A 149 8.64 4.36 41.49
CA PHE A 149 7.61 5.00 40.66
C PHE A 149 8.15 5.62 39.38
N CYS A 150 9.29 5.13 38.88
CA CYS A 150 9.92 5.61 37.66
C CYS A 150 9.84 4.54 36.57
N CYS A 151 9.59 4.98 35.33
CA CYS A 151 9.59 4.07 34.18
C CYS A 151 11.01 3.57 33.95
N GLN A 152 11.22 2.26 33.91
CA GLN A 152 12.56 1.69 33.74
C GLN A 152 13.10 1.81 32.30
N ILE A 153 12.25 2.19 31.34
CA ILE A 153 12.63 2.42 29.93
C ILE A 153 13.12 3.86 29.73
N CYS A 154 12.30 4.87 30.04
CA CYS A 154 12.65 6.28 29.81
C CYS A 154 13.15 7.02 31.05
N ARG A 155 13.10 6.40 32.23
CA ARG A 155 13.51 6.96 33.53
C ARG A 155 12.67 8.12 34.07
N ASP A 156 11.57 8.47 33.41
CA ASP A 156 10.65 9.50 33.89
C ASP A 156 9.65 8.96 34.94
N PRO A 157 9.14 9.81 35.84
CA PRO A 157 8.11 9.44 36.80
C PRO A 157 6.84 8.89 36.14
N VAL A 158 6.19 7.95 36.82
CA VAL A 158 4.95 7.31 36.39
C VAL A 158 3.81 7.74 37.31
N ASP A 159 2.76 8.33 36.73
CA ASP A 159 1.55 8.67 37.47
C ASP A 159 0.64 7.44 37.59
N MET A 160 0.61 6.86 38.79
CA MET A 160 -0.19 5.66 39.11
C MET A 160 -1.71 5.90 39.06
N LYS A 161 -2.17 7.15 38.97
CA LYS A 161 -3.60 7.51 38.86
C LYS A 161 -4.10 7.45 37.43
N LEU A 162 -3.21 7.38 36.44
CA LEU A 162 -3.60 7.28 35.04
C LEU A 162 -4.10 5.86 34.73
N VAL A 163 -5.18 5.78 33.96
CA VAL A 163 -5.79 4.51 33.56
C VAL A 163 -5.66 4.35 32.05
N TRP A 164 -5.49 3.11 31.59
CA TRP A 164 -5.56 2.77 30.17
C TRP A 164 -6.86 3.30 29.54
N PRO A 165 -6.86 3.86 28.30
CA PRO A 165 -5.80 3.83 27.28
C PRO A 165 -4.88 5.06 27.26
N LYS A 166 -4.75 5.80 28.37
CA LYS A 166 -3.85 6.97 28.41
C LYS A 166 -2.40 6.53 28.16
N LEU A 167 -1.68 7.30 27.34
CA LEU A 167 -0.31 6.97 26.90
C LEU A 167 0.69 6.83 28.05
N TRP A 168 0.52 7.63 29.10
CA TRP A 168 1.40 7.67 30.28
C TRP A 168 0.89 6.81 31.44
N ALA A 169 -0.15 5.98 31.21
CA ALA A 169 -0.64 5.06 32.22
C ALA A 169 0.44 4.02 32.61
N PRO A 170 0.50 3.61 33.89
CA PRO A 170 1.42 2.58 34.36
C PRO A 170 1.09 1.23 33.74
N THR A 171 2.11 0.50 33.33
CA THR A 171 2.01 -0.86 32.80
C THR A 171 3.20 -1.70 33.26
N ILE A 172 3.01 -3.01 33.27
CA ILE A 172 4.07 -3.99 33.48
C ILE A 172 4.70 -4.31 32.13
N ASP A 173 6.00 -4.09 32.02
CA ASP A 173 6.84 -4.49 30.90
C ASP A 173 7.71 -5.68 31.29
N HIS A 174 7.77 -6.71 30.44
CA HIS A 174 8.69 -7.83 30.61
C HIS A 174 10.04 -7.43 30.02
N VAL A 175 11.09 -7.33 30.85
CA VAL A 175 12.46 -6.95 30.44
C VAL A 175 12.90 -7.83 29.28
N VAL A 176 12.92 -9.15 29.50
CA VAL A 176 12.97 -10.16 28.44
C VAL A 176 11.53 -10.51 28.07
N PRO A 177 11.08 -10.25 26.83
CA PRO A 177 9.72 -10.59 26.42
C PRO A 177 9.45 -12.10 26.55
N VAL A 178 8.22 -12.46 26.95
CA VAL A 178 7.79 -13.87 27.07
C VAL A 178 7.99 -14.65 25.77
N VAL A 179 7.76 -14.00 24.63
CA VAL A 179 7.98 -14.60 23.30
C VAL A 179 9.45 -14.92 22.99
N ALA A 180 10.38 -14.31 23.72
CA ALA A 180 11.82 -14.55 23.65
C ALA A 180 12.31 -15.47 24.78
N GLY A 181 11.39 -16.08 25.55
CA GLY A 181 11.72 -17.00 26.65
C GLY A 181 11.86 -16.34 28.02
N GLY A 182 11.43 -15.09 28.18
CA GLY A 182 11.40 -14.44 29.49
C GLY A 182 10.27 -14.94 30.38
N ASP A 183 10.54 -15.09 31.67
CA ASP A 183 9.57 -15.51 32.67
C ASP A 183 8.62 -14.39 33.10
N ASP A 184 7.46 -14.75 33.66
CA ASP A 184 6.50 -13.81 34.24
C ASP A 184 6.68 -13.71 35.76
N THR A 185 7.87 -13.26 36.18
CA THR A 185 8.27 -13.15 37.58
C THR A 185 8.66 -11.71 37.91
N PRO A 186 8.61 -11.29 39.20
CA PRO A 186 9.09 -9.98 39.63
C PRO A 186 10.47 -9.64 39.06
N ALA A 187 11.38 -10.61 39.01
CA ALA A 187 12.75 -10.40 38.51
C ALA A 187 12.84 -10.00 37.03
N ASN A 188 11.89 -10.42 36.19
CA ASN A 188 11.87 -10.15 34.75
C ASN A 188 10.82 -9.09 34.34
N VAL A 189 10.12 -8.48 35.29
CA VAL A 189 9.17 -7.40 34.99
C VAL A 189 9.61 -6.07 35.57
N GLN A 190 9.19 -4.99 34.93
CA GLN A 190 9.51 -3.62 35.33
C GLN A 190 8.34 -2.66 35.07
N LEU A 191 8.30 -1.56 35.80
CA LEU A 191 7.33 -0.49 35.60
C LEU A 191 7.67 0.28 34.32
N ALA A 192 6.67 0.47 33.47
CA ALA A 192 6.80 1.31 32.27
C ALA A 192 5.52 2.08 31.95
N HIS A 193 5.65 3.23 31.29
CA HIS A 193 4.50 3.88 30.66
C HIS A 193 3.95 3.01 29.53
N PHE A 194 2.64 3.04 29.32
CA PHE A 194 1.98 2.33 28.22
C PHE A 194 2.62 2.63 26.85
N VAL A 195 2.98 3.90 26.59
CA VAL A 195 3.64 4.29 25.33
C VAL A 195 5.05 3.74 25.20
N CYS A 196 5.84 3.72 26.27
CA CYS A 196 7.20 3.18 26.27
C CYS A 196 7.19 1.67 26.04
N ASN A 197 6.34 0.95 26.80
CA ASN A 197 6.13 -0.50 26.65
C ASN A 197 5.64 -0.85 25.23
N SER A 198 4.64 -0.12 24.72
CA SER A 198 4.12 -0.32 23.35
C SER A 198 5.19 -0.08 22.27
N ARG A 199 6.05 0.94 22.46
CA ARG A 199 7.17 1.22 21.54
C ARG A 199 8.22 0.12 21.59
N LYS A 200 8.60 -0.38 22.78
CA LYS A 200 9.53 -1.50 22.94
C LYS A 200 8.98 -2.75 22.23
N GLY A 201 7.75 -3.12 22.55
CA GLY A 201 7.08 -4.29 21.99
C GLY A 201 7.77 -5.59 22.42
N GLY A 202 7.86 -6.57 21.50
CA GLY A 202 8.52 -7.85 21.76
C GLY A 202 10.03 -7.84 21.51
N ARG A 203 10.69 -6.68 21.56
CA ARG A 203 12.14 -6.55 21.33
C ARG A 203 12.90 -6.61 22.65
N LEU A 204 14.05 -7.26 22.63
CA LEU A 204 15.04 -7.15 23.70
C LEU A 204 15.68 -5.76 23.59
N GLU A 205 15.63 -4.99 24.67
CA GLU A 205 16.56 -3.87 24.78
C GLU A 205 17.94 -4.48 25.06
N LEU A 206 18.80 -4.47 24.05
CA LEU A 206 20.23 -4.69 24.28
C LEU A 206 20.68 -3.50 25.12
N ALA A 207 20.99 -3.75 26.39
CA ALA A 207 21.60 -2.75 27.25
C ALA A 207 22.81 -2.17 26.51
N SER A 208 22.76 -0.86 26.24
CA SER A 208 23.90 -0.07 25.76
C SER A 208 24.68 0.45 26.96
#